data_AF-I7BTK2-F1
#
_entry.id   AF-I7BTK2-F1
#
_cell.length_a   1.000
_cell.length_b   1.000
_cell.length_c   1.000
_cell.angle_alpha   90.00
_cell.angle_beta   90.00
_cell.angle_gamma   90.00
#
_symmetry.space_group_name_H-M   'P 1'
#
loop_
_entity.id
_entity.type
_entity.pdbx_description
1 polymer ?
#
loop_
_entity_poly.entity_id
_entity_poly.type
_entity_poly.pdbx_seq_one_letter_code
_entity_poly.pdbx_strand_id
1 'polypeptide(L)'
;MLTADFLVEARGRQAPLATDRLRGPETVSLLNVWQGSPGAPASAVESLEDGWAWMARLEDGRCYWQVTQDAAGLPGKAGLAAYCVALRGRSALVAELFDGQALIPAQVHARSSTAILAGECVGQDWIRVGDAAMAVDPLSGNGIFQSLSSALQAPVVINTLLRRPERAELARQFHQQRVEQLFLRFARIGRDFYAQEQSRVGQPFWSRRQGWPDAHPLHQAADWQAVRVERRPVLRDGLVDEAEVVVTADQPLGVWHLQGVELAPVVRQIRSGRPVEAVLSGLAGEQQRSVRRWLREQGLAWFETRRR
;
A
#
# COMPACT_ATOMS: atom_id res chain seq x y z
N MET A 1 33.62 15.08 -3.82
CA MET A 1 33.05 13.80 -4.26
C MET A 1 32.67 13.03 -3.00
N LEU A 2 31.44 12.52 -2.88
CA LEU A 2 31.01 11.72 -1.74
C LEU A 2 31.26 10.24 -2.05
N THR A 3 31.89 9.52 -1.12
CA THR A 3 32.14 8.07 -1.19
C THR A 3 31.41 7.40 -0.03
N ALA A 4 30.67 6.34 -0.31
CA ALA A 4 29.93 5.56 0.69
C ALA A 4 29.89 4.09 0.29
N ASP A 5 29.78 3.19 1.27
CA ASP A 5 29.68 1.75 1.05
C ASP A 5 28.28 1.31 0.58
N PHE A 6 27.27 2.17 0.75
CA PHE A 6 25.89 1.87 0.40
C PHE A 6 25.07 3.13 0.10
N LEU A 7 24.17 3.05 -0.89
CA LEU A 7 23.25 4.12 -1.29
C LEU A 7 21.80 3.78 -0.91
N VAL A 8 21.14 4.66 -0.16
CA VAL A 8 19.69 4.59 0.07
C VAL A 8 18.99 5.65 -0.78
N GLU A 9 18.25 5.19 -1.79
CA GLU A 9 17.39 6.04 -2.60
C GLU A 9 16.06 6.29 -1.88
N ALA A 10 15.92 7.52 -1.37
CA ALA A 10 14.77 7.97 -0.58
C ALA A 10 14.22 9.32 -1.07
N ARG A 11 14.46 9.72 -2.32
CA ARG A 11 13.95 10.99 -2.91
C ARG A 11 12.45 10.94 -3.26
N GLY A 12 11.73 9.94 -2.77
CA GLY A 12 10.33 9.69 -3.06
C GLY A 12 10.07 9.65 -4.58
N ARG A 13 9.00 10.29 -5.02
CA ARG A 13 8.58 10.33 -6.44
C ARG A 13 9.56 11.03 -7.39
N GLN A 14 10.60 11.68 -6.87
CA GLN A 14 11.67 12.27 -7.68
C GLN A 14 12.80 11.29 -7.99
N ALA A 15 12.77 10.08 -7.42
CA ALA A 15 13.77 9.07 -7.70
C ALA A 15 13.74 8.65 -9.19
N PRO A 16 14.91 8.36 -9.79
CA PRO A 16 14.98 7.83 -11.15
C PRO A 16 14.24 6.49 -11.24
N LEU A 17 13.34 6.41 -12.23
CA LEU A 17 12.53 5.21 -12.47
C LEU A 17 13.22 4.31 -13.48
N ALA A 18 13.13 2.99 -13.29
CA ALA A 18 13.65 2.03 -14.23
C ALA A 18 12.75 1.89 -15.48
N THR A 19 13.29 1.25 -16.52
CA THR A 19 12.58 1.04 -17.78
C THR A 19 11.44 0.04 -17.65
N ASP A 20 11.61 -0.98 -16.80
CA ASP A 20 10.68 -2.07 -16.52
C ASP A 20 9.63 -1.75 -15.44
N ARG A 21 9.54 -0.48 -15.01
CA ARG A 21 8.58 -0.03 -14.00
C ARG A 21 7.14 -0.40 -14.37
N LEU A 22 6.36 -0.81 -13.37
CA LEU A 22 4.91 -0.94 -13.51
C LEU A 22 4.26 0.40 -13.15
N ARG A 23 3.40 0.90 -14.04
CA ARG A 23 2.79 2.23 -13.91
C ARG A 23 1.30 2.17 -14.17
N GLY A 24 0.53 2.82 -13.30
CA GLY A 24 -0.90 3.03 -13.47
C GLY A 24 -1.22 4.16 -14.45
N PRO A 25 -2.52 4.45 -14.66
CA PRO A 25 -2.95 5.61 -15.44
C PRO A 25 -2.27 6.89 -14.97
N GLU A 26 -1.83 7.74 -15.90
CA GLU A 26 -1.12 8.97 -15.55
C GLU A 26 -2.05 9.93 -14.79
N THR A 27 -1.74 10.11 -13.51
CA THR A 27 -2.53 10.93 -12.59
C THR A 27 -1.69 12.09 -12.07
N VAL A 28 -2.32 13.27 -11.97
CA VAL A 28 -1.80 14.43 -11.25
C VAL A 28 -2.79 14.85 -10.18
N SER A 29 -2.27 15.37 -9.07
CA SER A 29 -3.05 16.06 -8.05
C SER A 29 -2.65 17.53 -8.00
N LEU A 30 -3.65 18.40 -8.04
CA LEU A 30 -3.51 19.84 -7.94
C LEU A 30 -4.02 20.28 -6.57
N LEU A 31 -3.12 20.69 -5.69
CA LEU A 31 -3.46 21.18 -4.36
C LEU A 31 -3.53 22.70 -4.37
N ASN A 32 -4.66 23.23 -3.89
CA ASN A 32 -4.83 24.62 -3.51
C ASN A 32 -4.91 24.76 -1.99
N VAL A 33 -4.26 25.80 -1.48
CA VAL A 33 -4.31 26.19 -0.07
C VAL A 33 -4.66 27.66 0.02
N TRP A 34 -5.59 28.01 0.90
CA TRP A 34 -5.95 29.39 1.18
C TRP A 34 -6.41 29.54 2.64
N GLN A 35 -6.52 30.79 3.07
CA GLN A 35 -7.07 31.16 4.36
C GLN A 35 -8.53 31.59 4.16
N GLY A 36 -9.46 30.80 4.70
CA GLY A 36 -10.86 31.19 4.84
C GLY A 36 -11.16 31.69 6.26
N SER A 37 -12.46 31.85 6.52
CA SER A 37 -12.99 32.16 7.84
C SER A 37 -12.80 30.96 8.80
N PRO A 38 -12.39 31.19 10.05
CA PRO A 38 -12.40 30.17 11.10
C PRO A 38 -13.79 29.53 11.25
N GLY A 39 -13.83 28.25 11.60
CA GLY A 39 -15.08 27.51 11.73
C GLY A 39 -14.86 26.06 12.13
N ALA A 40 -15.94 25.30 12.32
CA ALA A 40 -15.84 23.89 12.69
C ALA A 40 -14.98 23.12 11.67
N PRO A 41 -14.02 22.27 12.12
CA PRO A 41 -13.26 21.43 11.22
C PRO A 41 -14.17 20.55 10.38
N ALA A 42 -13.85 20.41 9.09
CA ALA A 42 -14.62 19.61 8.15
C ALA A 42 -13.69 18.97 7.11
N SER A 43 -14.03 17.78 6.64
CA SER A 43 -13.34 17.11 5.53
C SER A 43 -14.36 16.38 4.68
N ALA A 44 -14.16 16.41 3.36
CA ALA A 44 -15.03 15.71 2.42
C ALA A 44 -14.26 15.22 1.20
N VAL A 45 -14.87 14.28 0.48
CA VAL A 45 -14.40 13.77 -0.82
C VAL A 45 -15.56 13.86 -1.80
N GLU A 46 -15.30 14.33 -3.01
CA GLU A 46 -16.28 14.49 -4.08
C GLU A 46 -15.81 13.77 -5.35
N SER A 47 -16.68 12.95 -5.92
CA SER A 47 -16.47 12.33 -7.22
C SER A 47 -16.87 13.28 -8.36
N LEU A 48 -15.90 13.61 -9.22
CA LEU A 48 -16.08 14.46 -10.41
C LEU A 48 -16.20 13.59 -11.67
N GLU A 49 -16.50 14.22 -12.81
CA GLU A 49 -16.54 13.52 -14.12
C GLU A 49 -15.15 12.98 -14.50
N ASP A 50 -14.12 13.82 -14.42
CA ASP A 50 -12.74 13.52 -14.85
C ASP A 50 -11.77 13.33 -13.67
N GLY A 51 -12.29 13.03 -12.48
CA GLY A 51 -11.45 12.94 -11.29
C GLY A 51 -12.21 12.84 -9.97
N TRP A 52 -11.52 13.16 -8.89
CA TRP A 52 -12.11 13.35 -7.56
C TRP A 52 -11.42 14.49 -6.84
N ALA A 53 -12.12 15.13 -5.91
CA ALA A 53 -11.58 16.16 -5.05
C ALA A 53 -11.60 15.71 -3.58
N TRP A 54 -10.51 15.93 -2.86
CA TRP A 54 -10.50 15.93 -1.40
C TRP A 54 -10.40 17.36 -0.91
N MET A 55 -11.13 17.66 0.15
CA MET A 55 -11.19 19.00 0.70
C MET A 55 -11.26 18.97 2.22
N ALA A 56 -10.61 19.93 2.86
CA ALA A 56 -10.61 20.06 4.30
C ALA A 56 -10.53 21.53 4.74
N ARG A 57 -11.22 21.85 5.82
CA ARG A 57 -11.13 23.11 6.57
C ARG A 57 -10.68 22.79 7.99
N LEU A 58 -9.67 23.50 8.47
CA LEU A 58 -9.21 23.45 9.86
C LEU A 58 -9.93 24.51 10.70
N GLU A 59 -9.85 24.36 12.03
CA GLU A 59 -10.51 25.26 12.98
C GLU A 59 -10.09 26.72 12.81
N ASP A 60 -8.81 26.93 12.51
CA ASP A 60 -8.21 28.24 12.27
C ASP A 60 -8.54 28.86 10.90
N GLY A 61 -9.38 28.20 10.09
CA GLY A 61 -9.80 28.66 8.77
C GLY A 61 -8.84 28.29 7.63
N ARG A 62 -7.75 27.56 7.88
CA ARG A 62 -6.93 27.02 6.78
C ARG A 62 -7.74 26.02 5.96
N CYS A 63 -7.75 26.22 4.65
CA CYS A 63 -8.51 25.42 3.70
C CYS A 63 -7.58 24.72 2.72
N TYR A 64 -7.87 23.45 2.46
CA TYR A 64 -7.18 22.60 1.50
C TYR A 64 -8.20 22.09 0.51
N TRP A 65 -7.88 22.18 -0.79
CA TRP A 65 -8.64 21.53 -1.84
C TRP A 65 -7.68 20.91 -2.82
N GLN A 66 -7.72 19.59 -2.93
CA GLN A 66 -6.92 18.82 -3.85
C GLN A 66 -7.84 18.17 -4.87
N VAL A 67 -7.61 18.43 -6.15
CA VAL A 67 -8.27 17.69 -7.23
C VAL A 67 -7.29 16.74 -7.89
N THR A 68 -7.69 15.49 -8.09
CA THR A 68 -6.92 14.43 -8.70
C THR A 68 -7.57 14.04 -10.02
N GLN A 69 -6.83 14.17 -11.12
CA GLN A 69 -7.32 13.96 -12.49
C GLN A 69 -6.27 13.28 -13.34
N ASP A 70 -6.63 12.95 -14.58
CA ASP A 70 -5.65 12.56 -15.58
C ASP A 70 -4.63 13.68 -15.84
N ALA A 71 -3.38 13.29 -16.06
CA ALA A 71 -2.31 14.26 -16.31
C ALA A 71 -2.42 14.95 -17.68
N ALA A 72 -3.11 14.32 -18.63
CA ALA A 72 -3.35 14.86 -19.97
C ALA A 72 -4.49 15.89 -19.97
N GLY A 73 -4.44 16.85 -20.90
CA GLY A 73 -5.52 17.82 -21.12
C GLY A 73 -5.57 18.98 -20.13
N LEU A 74 -4.60 19.10 -19.23
CA LEU A 74 -4.52 20.22 -18.28
C LEU A 74 -3.97 21.48 -18.95
N PRO A 75 -4.41 22.66 -18.49
CA PRO A 75 -3.85 23.91 -18.98
C PRO A 75 -2.39 24.06 -18.55
N GLY A 76 -1.66 24.93 -19.26
CA GLY A 76 -0.31 25.33 -18.87
C GLY A 76 -0.29 25.97 -17.47
N LYS A 77 0.90 26.04 -16.86
CA LYS A 77 1.10 26.51 -15.48
C LYS A 77 0.37 27.82 -15.12
N ALA A 78 0.35 28.78 -16.04
CA ALA A 78 -0.32 30.08 -15.83
C ALA A 78 -1.85 29.98 -15.74
N GLY A 79 -2.47 28.98 -16.38
CA GLY A 79 -3.92 28.77 -16.39
C GLY A 79 -4.45 27.89 -15.26
N LEU A 80 -3.59 27.19 -14.52
CA LEU A 80 -4.01 26.22 -13.50
C LEU A 80 -4.86 26.85 -12.39
N ALA A 81 -4.52 28.07 -11.93
CA ALA A 81 -5.26 28.69 -10.85
C ALA A 81 -6.71 29.02 -11.24
N ALA A 82 -6.91 29.57 -12.44
CA ALA A 82 -8.24 29.87 -12.98
C ALA A 82 -9.03 28.58 -13.26
N TYR A 83 -8.37 27.55 -13.77
CA TYR A 83 -8.97 26.23 -13.98
C TYR A 83 -9.48 25.61 -12.67
N CYS A 84 -8.68 25.65 -11.60
CA CYS A 84 -9.10 25.14 -10.29
C CYS A 84 -10.27 25.94 -9.70
N VAL A 85 -10.31 27.27 -9.89
CA VAL A 85 -11.47 28.10 -9.49
C VAL A 85 -12.72 27.68 -10.24
N ALA A 86 -12.65 27.48 -11.56
CA ALA A 86 -13.79 27.05 -12.37
C ALA A 86 -14.34 25.69 -11.92
N LEU A 87 -13.46 24.73 -11.58
CA LEU A 87 -13.87 23.44 -11.03
C LEU A 87 -14.57 23.60 -9.67
N ARG A 88 -13.98 24.38 -8.75
CA ARG A 88 -14.57 24.66 -7.44
C ARG A 88 -15.93 25.34 -7.54
N GLY A 89 -16.11 26.27 -8.48
CA GLY A 89 -17.39 26.96 -8.70
C GLY A 89 -18.54 26.07 -9.18
N ARG A 90 -18.25 24.86 -9.67
CA ARG A 90 -19.25 23.85 -10.06
C ARG A 90 -19.64 22.90 -8.92
N SER A 91 -18.92 22.93 -7.79
CA SER A 91 -19.10 21.98 -6.69
C SER A 91 -20.03 22.56 -5.62
N ALA A 92 -21.16 21.91 -5.41
CA ALA A 92 -22.07 22.24 -4.30
C ALA A 92 -21.38 22.00 -2.95
N LEU A 93 -20.52 20.99 -2.86
CA LEU A 93 -19.80 20.64 -1.64
C LEU A 93 -18.75 21.70 -1.27
N VAL A 94 -18.09 22.31 -2.26
CA VAL A 94 -17.22 23.48 -2.04
C VAL A 94 -18.01 24.65 -1.47
N ALA A 95 -19.21 24.92 -1.99
CA ALA A 95 -20.06 26.02 -1.50
C ALA A 95 -20.57 25.79 -0.06
N GLU A 96 -20.70 24.52 0.35
CA GLU A 96 -21.06 24.14 1.72
C GLU A 96 -19.85 24.21 2.68
N LEU A 97 -18.69 23.70 2.26
CA LEU A 97 -17.51 23.60 3.11
C LEU A 97 -16.65 24.87 3.18
N PHE A 98 -16.81 25.82 2.26
CA PHE A 98 -15.93 26.99 2.20
C PHE A 98 -16.71 28.28 2.01
N ASP A 99 -16.08 29.39 2.39
CA ASP A 99 -16.60 30.72 2.12
C ASP A 99 -16.21 31.18 0.70
N GLY A 100 -16.56 32.44 0.38
CA GLY A 100 -16.28 33.03 -0.92
C GLY A 100 -14.79 33.07 -1.32
N GLN A 101 -13.84 32.89 -0.37
CA GLN A 101 -12.41 32.81 -0.68
C GLN A 101 -12.09 31.58 -1.55
N ALA A 102 -12.92 30.53 -1.51
CA ALA A 102 -12.74 29.36 -2.36
C ALA A 102 -12.80 29.71 -3.86
N LEU A 103 -13.50 30.79 -4.24
CA LEU A 103 -13.67 31.20 -5.64
C LEU A 103 -12.60 32.18 -6.10
N ILE A 104 -11.61 32.49 -5.26
CA ILE A 104 -10.47 33.33 -5.62
C ILE A 104 -9.31 32.44 -6.07
N PRO A 105 -8.55 32.83 -7.12
CA PRO A 105 -7.35 32.12 -7.52
C PRO A 105 -6.34 32.00 -6.37
N ALA A 106 -5.98 30.77 -6.04
CA ALA A 106 -4.98 30.45 -5.01
C ALA A 106 -3.75 29.80 -5.65
N GLN A 107 -2.65 29.74 -4.89
CA GLN A 107 -1.46 29.01 -5.31
C GLN A 107 -1.82 27.54 -5.59
N VAL A 108 -1.33 27.02 -6.73
CA VAL A 108 -1.52 25.62 -7.13
C VAL A 108 -0.20 24.89 -6.99
N HIS A 109 -0.21 23.82 -6.19
CA HIS A 109 0.88 22.85 -6.14
C HIS A 109 0.48 21.61 -6.93
N ALA A 110 1.06 21.45 -8.12
CA ALA A 110 0.90 20.24 -8.92
C ALA A 110 1.91 19.16 -8.50
N ARG A 111 1.44 17.93 -8.28
CA ARG A 111 2.28 16.77 -7.98
C ARG A 111 1.77 15.56 -8.77
N SER A 112 2.69 14.77 -9.31
CA SER A 112 2.30 13.46 -9.85
C SER A 112 1.77 12.59 -8.71
N SER A 113 0.60 12.01 -8.93
CA SER A 113 -0.05 11.05 -8.03
C SER A 113 -0.26 9.70 -8.73
N THR A 114 0.47 9.47 -9.82
CA THR A 114 0.45 8.21 -10.56
C THR A 114 0.94 7.07 -9.66
N ALA A 115 0.25 5.93 -9.67
CA ALA A 115 0.73 4.73 -9.01
C ALA A 115 1.92 4.14 -9.81
N ILE A 116 3.05 3.92 -9.15
CA ILE A 116 4.30 3.46 -9.77
C ILE A 116 5.00 2.45 -8.86
N LEU A 117 5.41 1.32 -9.42
CA LEU A 117 6.40 0.42 -8.86
C LEU A 117 7.69 0.60 -9.66
N ALA A 118 8.79 0.92 -8.99
CA ALA A 118 10.00 1.45 -9.62
C ALA A 118 10.76 0.46 -10.53
N GLY A 119 10.42 -0.83 -10.49
CA GLY A 119 11.17 -1.93 -11.10
C GLY A 119 12.06 -2.59 -10.04
N GLU A 120 13.35 -2.77 -10.34
CA GLU A 120 14.33 -3.19 -9.35
C GLU A 120 14.38 -2.20 -8.16
N CYS A 121 14.20 -2.72 -6.95
CA CYS A 121 14.18 -1.92 -5.72
C CYS A 121 15.42 -2.12 -4.84
N VAL A 122 16.34 -2.99 -5.25
CA VAL A 122 17.57 -3.30 -4.51
C VAL A 122 18.63 -3.84 -5.46
N GLY A 123 19.87 -3.38 -5.27
CA GLY A 123 21.05 -3.84 -5.99
C GLY A 123 22.11 -4.39 -5.05
N GLN A 124 23.37 -4.39 -5.51
CA GLN A 124 24.50 -4.87 -4.72
C GLN A 124 24.83 -3.93 -3.54
N ASP A 125 24.81 -2.63 -3.80
CA ASP A 125 25.25 -1.56 -2.91
C ASP A 125 24.22 -0.41 -2.84
N TRP A 126 22.98 -0.68 -3.26
CA TRP A 126 21.90 0.31 -3.20
C TRP A 126 20.53 -0.30 -2.90
N ILE A 127 19.63 0.51 -2.36
CA ILE A 127 18.22 0.14 -2.12
C ILE A 127 17.30 1.34 -2.35
N ARG A 128 16.09 1.08 -2.86
CA ARG A 128 14.99 2.06 -2.92
C ARG A 128 14.04 1.84 -1.75
N VAL A 129 13.58 2.93 -1.14
CA VAL A 129 12.60 2.89 -0.03
C VAL A 129 11.50 3.94 -0.22
N GLY A 130 10.35 3.73 0.43
CA GLY A 130 9.21 4.64 0.36
C GLY A 130 8.72 4.85 -1.07
N ASP A 131 8.27 6.07 -1.37
CA ASP A 131 7.81 6.49 -2.70
C ASP A 131 8.87 6.33 -3.81
N ALA A 132 10.15 6.12 -3.48
CA ALA A 132 11.18 5.82 -4.47
C ALA A 132 11.16 4.35 -4.93
N ALA A 133 10.64 3.44 -4.11
CA ALA A 133 10.46 2.02 -4.45
C ALA A 133 9.06 1.78 -5.02
N MET A 134 8.05 2.30 -4.33
CA MET A 134 6.65 2.17 -4.72
C MET A 134 5.86 3.39 -4.26
N ALA A 135 5.11 3.99 -5.18
CA ALA A 135 4.22 5.10 -4.90
C ALA A 135 2.80 4.69 -5.32
N VAL A 136 1.81 4.86 -4.45
CA VAL A 136 0.43 4.40 -4.73
C VAL A 136 -0.50 5.56 -5.08
N ASP A 137 -1.76 5.22 -5.40
CA ASP A 137 -2.83 6.19 -5.55
C ASP A 137 -3.20 6.85 -4.20
N PRO A 138 -3.32 8.20 -4.14
CA PRO A 138 -3.60 8.92 -2.90
C PRO A 138 -5.03 8.75 -2.37
N LEU A 139 -5.97 8.20 -3.14
CA LEU A 139 -7.39 8.05 -2.76
C LEU A 139 -7.55 7.28 -1.44
N SER A 140 -6.66 6.32 -1.17
CA SER A 140 -6.71 5.52 0.06
C SER A 140 -6.26 6.24 1.33
N GLY A 141 -5.69 7.46 1.23
CA GLY A 141 -5.20 8.24 2.38
C GLY A 141 -4.01 7.64 3.14
N ASN A 142 -3.46 6.51 2.68
CA ASN A 142 -2.51 5.69 3.44
C ASN A 142 -1.02 5.87 3.04
N GLY A 143 -0.69 6.83 2.17
CA GLY A 143 0.65 6.95 1.58
C GLY A 143 1.81 6.99 2.60
N ILE A 144 1.64 7.70 3.73
CA ILE A 144 2.66 7.78 4.79
C ILE A 144 2.90 6.42 5.46
N PHE A 145 1.82 5.73 5.83
CA PHE A 145 1.91 4.40 6.44
C PHE A 145 2.63 3.40 5.52
N GLN A 146 2.38 3.51 4.22
CA GLN A 146 2.96 2.63 3.22
C GLN A 146 4.45 2.92 3.00
N SER A 147 4.80 4.20 2.88
CA SER A 147 6.20 4.62 2.79
C SER A 147 7.01 4.13 3.98
N LEU A 148 6.47 4.30 5.21
CA LEU A 148 7.10 3.79 6.43
C LEU A 148 7.21 2.26 6.43
N SER A 149 6.14 1.55 6.07
CA SER A 149 6.12 0.08 6.05
C SER A 149 7.21 -0.50 5.14
N SER A 150 7.47 0.12 3.99
CA SER A 150 8.55 -0.30 3.07
C SER A 150 9.96 0.05 3.58
N ALA A 151 10.10 1.13 4.36
CA ALA A 151 11.39 1.61 4.85
C ALA A 151 11.86 0.86 6.11
N LEU A 152 10.94 0.37 6.95
CA LEU A 152 11.28 -0.27 8.24
C LEU A 152 12.15 -1.53 8.11
N GLN A 153 12.04 -2.25 6.99
CA GLN A 153 12.85 -3.45 6.75
C GLN A 153 14.24 -3.17 6.15
N ALA A 154 14.44 -1.97 5.58
CA ALA A 154 15.66 -1.64 4.84
C ALA A 154 16.94 -1.78 5.68
N PRO A 155 16.99 -1.35 6.97
CA PRO A 155 18.20 -1.54 7.79
C PRO A 155 18.63 -3.00 7.91
N VAL A 156 17.69 -3.94 8.00
CA VAL A 156 17.98 -5.38 8.10
C VAL A 156 18.52 -5.92 6.78
N VAL A 157 17.93 -5.49 5.66
CA VAL A 157 18.40 -5.84 4.31
C VAL A 157 19.82 -5.31 4.09
N ILE A 158 20.06 -4.02 4.37
CA ILE A 158 21.37 -3.37 4.24
C ILE A 158 22.41 -4.06 5.13
N ASN A 159 22.07 -4.32 6.40
CA ASN A 159 22.96 -5.02 7.33
C ASN A 159 23.36 -6.41 6.81
N THR A 160 22.43 -7.11 6.17
CA THR A 160 22.69 -8.42 5.56
C THR A 160 23.62 -8.29 4.35
N LEU A 161 23.35 -7.34 3.45
CA LEU A 161 24.19 -7.09 2.27
C LEU A 161 25.63 -6.72 2.65
N LEU A 162 25.81 -5.90 3.69
CA LEU A 162 27.13 -5.44 4.13
C LEU A 162 27.89 -6.50 4.94
N ARG A 163 27.22 -7.24 5.82
CA ARG A 163 27.90 -8.15 6.77
C ARG A 163 27.89 -9.62 6.37
N ARG A 164 26.95 -10.03 5.52
CA ARG A 164 26.71 -11.43 5.11
C ARG A 164 26.56 -11.51 3.60
N PRO A 165 27.62 -11.21 2.82
CA PRO A 165 27.56 -11.19 1.35
C PRO A 165 27.14 -12.54 0.76
N GLU A 166 27.38 -13.65 1.46
CA GLU A 166 26.91 -14.99 1.06
C GLU A 166 25.37 -15.11 1.08
N ARG A 167 24.67 -14.20 1.76
CA ARG A 167 23.21 -14.09 1.80
C ARG A 167 22.67 -12.92 0.96
N ALA A 168 23.49 -12.31 0.11
CA ALA A 168 23.10 -11.12 -0.64
C ALA A 168 21.87 -11.36 -1.51
N GLU A 169 21.81 -12.49 -2.22
CA GLU A 169 20.67 -12.83 -3.08
C GLU A 169 19.37 -12.97 -2.27
N LEU A 170 19.46 -13.63 -1.11
CA LEU A 170 18.33 -13.78 -0.20
C LEU A 170 17.80 -12.42 0.28
N ALA A 171 18.70 -11.50 0.63
CA ALA A 171 18.35 -10.15 1.06
C ALA A 171 17.71 -9.32 -0.06
N ARG A 172 18.24 -9.43 -1.30
CA ARG A 172 17.67 -8.78 -2.48
C ARG A 172 16.27 -9.30 -2.79
N GLN A 173 16.11 -10.63 -2.82
CA GLN A 173 14.83 -11.27 -3.04
C GLN A 173 13.79 -10.84 -2.00
N PHE A 174 14.17 -10.82 -0.71
CA PHE A 174 13.26 -10.40 0.37
C PHE A 174 12.71 -8.99 0.14
N HIS A 175 13.58 -8.01 -0.14
CA HIS A 175 13.16 -6.63 -0.31
C HIS A 175 12.31 -6.46 -1.57
N GLN A 176 12.77 -7.02 -2.70
CA GLN A 176 12.07 -6.92 -3.99
C GLN A 176 10.64 -7.48 -3.87
N GLN A 177 10.50 -8.73 -3.41
CA GLN A 177 9.21 -9.38 -3.30
C GLN A 177 8.28 -8.67 -2.32
N ARG A 178 8.81 -8.11 -1.22
CA ARG A 178 7.98 -7.36 -0.28
C ARG A 178 7.42 -6.09 -0.89
N VAL A 179 8.25 -5.30 -1.58
CA VAL A 179 7.83 -4.06 -2.23
C VAL A 179 6.77 -4.36 -3.30
N GLU A 180 7.00 -5.37 -4.15
CA GLU A 180 6.06 -5.78 -5.18
C GLU A 180 4.70 -6.19 -4.61
N GLN A 181 4.70 -7.04 -3.58
CA GLN A 181 3.46 -7.50 -2.95
C GLN A 181 2.70 -6.37 -2.25
N LEU A 182 3.41 -5.48 -1.55
CA LEU A 182 2.78 -4.30 -0.96
C LEU A 182 2.17 -3.40 -2.04
N PHE A 183 2.92 -3.12 -3.10
CA PHE A 183 2.43 -2.29 -4.20
C PHE A 183 1.16 -2.88 -4.84
N LEU A 184 1.20 -4.16 -5.24
CA LEU A 184 0.05 -4.81 -5.88
C LEU A 184 -1.18 -4.83 -4.97
N ARG A 185 -0.99 -5.07 -3.67
CA ARG A 185 -2.08 -5.00 -2.69
C ARG A 185 -2.74 -3.62 -2.67
N PHE A 186 -1.95 -2.54 -2.58
CA PHE A 186 -2.50 -1.19 -2.53
C PHE A 186 -3.06 -0.72 -3.88
N ALA A 187 -2.47 -1.15 -4.98
CA ALA A 187 -2.99 -0.92 -6.31
C ALA A 187 -4.40 -1.54 -6.48
N ARG A 188 -4.60 -2.78 -6.00
CA ARG A 188 -5.92 -3.44 -5.98
C ARG A 188 -6.90 -2.78 -5.01
N ILE A 189 -6.44 -2.27 -3.86
CA ILE A 189 -7.30 -1.45 -2.98
C ILE A 189 -7.81 -0.22 -3.74
N GLY A 190 -6.92 0.50 -4.44
CA GLY A 190 -7.30 1.64 -5.27
C GLY A 190 -8.33 1.26 -6.33
N ARG A 191 -8.08 0.18 -7.08
CA ARG A 191 -9.01 -0.40 -8.06
C ARG A 191 -10.41 -0.59 -7.48
N ASP A 192 -10.49 -1.26 -6.34
CA ASP A 192 -11.76 -1.64 -5.72
C ASP A 192 -12.48 -0.39 -5.18
N PHE A 193 -11.76 0.64 -4.74
CA PHE A 193 -12.36 1.95 -4.41
C PHE A 193 -12.92 2.65 -5.65
N TYR A 194 -12.17 2.70 -6.76
CA TYR A 194 -12.69 3.28 -8.00
C TYR A 194 -13.92 2.51 -8.54
N ALA A 195 -14.00 1.20 -8.29
CA ALA A 195 -15.13 0.36 -8.71
C ALA A 195 -16.39 0.59 -7.86
N GLN A 196 -16.28 1.15 -6.66
CA GLN A 196 -17.44 1.51 -5.83
C GLN A 196 -18.21 2.70 -6.37
N GLU A 197 -17.59 3.56 -7.20
CA GLU A 197 -18.25 4.72 -7.78
C GLU A 197 -19.12 4.33 -8.99
N GLN A 198 -20.38 3.99 -8.70
CA GLN A 198 -21.33 3.53 -9.71
C GLN A 198 -21.91 4.68 -10.56
N SER A 199 -21.90 5.92 -10.05
CA SER A 199 -22.49 7.06 -10.79
C SER A 199 -21.61 7.57 -11.94
N ARG A 200 -20.35 7.10 -12.00
CA ARG A 200 -19.35 7.51 -13.00
C ARG A 200 -18.89 6.37 -13.91
N VAL A 201 -19.66 5.28 -13.97
CA VAL A 201 -19.38 4.15 -14.86
C VAL A 201 -19.32 4.63 -16.32
N GLY A 202 -18.28 4.18 -17.04
CA GLY A 202 -18.05 4.52 -18.45
C GLY A 202 -17.26 5.83 -18.67
N GLN A 203 -17.03 6.64 -17.63
CA GLN A 203 -16.20 7.84 -17.75
C GLN A 203 -14.71 7.47 -17.89
N PRO A 204 -13.95 8.09 -18.81
CA PRO A 204 -12.58 7.68 -19.14
C PRO A 204 -11.60 7.66 -17.94
N PHE A 205 -11.72 8.62 -17.02
CA PHE A 205 -10.90 8.67 -15.80
C PHE A 205 -11.13 7.43 -14.92
N TRP A 206 -12.40 7.10 -14.68
CA TRP A 206 -12.84 6.03 -13.79
C TRP A 206 -12.61 4.65 -14.39
N SER A 207 -13.01 4.43 -15.65
CA SER A 207 -12.89 3.12 -16.31
C SER A 207 -11.44 2.63 -16.41
N ARG A 208 -10.47 3.52 -16.64
CA ARG A 208 -9.05 3.16 -16.67
C ARG A 208 -8.51 2.68 -15.32
N ARG A 209 -9.12 3.15 -14.21
CA ARG A 209 -8.66 2.86 -12.84
C ARG A 209 -9.40 1.71 -12.18
N GLN A 210 -10.62 1.42 -12.62
CA GLN A 210 -11.43 0.28 -12.17
C GLN A 210 -10.87 -1.09 -12.60
N GLY A 211 -10.06 -1.13 -13.66
CA GLY A 211 -9.47 -2.38 -14.18
C GLY A 211 -7.97 -2.56 -13.92
N TRP A 212 -7.30 -1.60 -13.29
CA TRP A 212 -5.85 -1.61 -13.04
C TRP A 212 -5.59 -1.93 -11.57
N PRO A 213 -4.57 -2.72 -11.16
CA PRO A 213 -3.47 -3.23 -12.00
C PRO A 213 -3.80 -4.53 -12.73
N ASP A 214 -4.77 -5.29 -12.24
CA ASP A 214 -5.20 -6.59 -12.77
C ASP A 214 -6.63 -6.90 -12.30
N ALA A 215 -7.13 -8.10 -12.61
CA ALA A 215 -8.43 -8.59 -12.15
C ALA A 215 -8.33 -9.54 -10.92
N HIS A 216 -7.16 -9.66 -10.29
CA HIS A 216 -7.01 -10.53 -9.12
C HIS A 216 -7.74 -9.94 -7.91
N PRO A 217 -8.45 -10.74 -7.11
CA PRO A 217 -9.12 -10.23 -5.93
C PRO A 217 -8.10 -9.69 -4.91
N LEU A 218 -8.53 -8.72 -4.11
CA LEU A 218 -7.70 -8.18 -3.02
C LEU A 218 -7.40 -9.25 -1.96
N HIS A 219 -8.41 -10.06 -1.63
CA HIS A 219 -8.32 -11.19 -0.72
C HIS A 219 -8.62 -12.48 -1.45
N GLN A 220 -7.70 -13.43 -1.37
CA GLN A 220 -7.93 -14.76 -1.90
C GLN A 220 -8.82 -15.57 -0.96
N ALA A 221 -9.68 -16.40 -1.54
CA ALA A 221 -10.49 -17.33 -0.75
C ALA A 221 -9.60 -18.28 0.05
N ALA A 222 -10.02 -18.57 1.27
CA ALA A 222 -9.33 -19.51 2.13
C ALA A 222 -9.40 -20.93 1.53
N ASP A 223 -8.24 -21.56 1.36
CA ASP A 223 -8.12 -22.92 0.89
C ASP A 223 -7.01 -23.65 1.65
N TRP A 224 -7.43 -24.52 2.57
CA TRP A 224 -6.51 -25.32 3.38
C TRP A 224 -5.64 -26.24 2.52
N GLN A 225 -6.14 -26.70 1.38
CA GLN A 225 -5.39 -27.59 0.49
C GLN A 225 -4.22 -26.85 -0.17
N ALA A 226 -4.36 -25.55 -0.46
CA ALA A 226 -3.31 -24.71 -0.99
C ALA A 226 -2.25 -24.26 0.06
N VAL A 227 -2.52 -24.46 1.36
CA VAL A 227 -1.59 -24.12 2.45
C VAL A 227 -0.36 -25.02 2.40
N ARG A 228 0.84 -24.45 2.28
CA ARG A 228 2.08 -25.21 2.12
C ARG A 228 3.20 -24.65 2.98
N VAL A 229 4.14 -25.52 3.33
CA VAL A 229 5.36 -25.14 4.03
C VAL A 229 6.47 -25.02 3.01
N GLU A 230 7.09 -23.85 2.93
CA GLU A 230 8.19 -23.56 2.02
C GLU A 230 9.33 -22.85 2.75
N ARG A 231 10.54 -22.93 2.20
CA ARG A 231 11.66 -22.10 2.65
C ARG A 231 11.57 -20.74 1.96
N ARG A 232 11.54 -19.67 2.76
CA ARG A 232 11.46 -18.29 2.27
C ARG A 232 12.35 -17.37 3.09
N PRO A 233 12.75 -16.21 2.54
CA PRO A 233 13.47 -15.21 3.29
C PRO A 233 12.62 -14.63 4.45
N VAL A 234 13.20 -14.53 5.64
CA VAL A 234 12.59 -13.98 6.85
C VAL A 234 13.56 -13.01 7.55
N LEU A 235 13.03 -12.16 8.42
CA LEU A 235 13.85 -11.30 9.27
C LEU A 235 14.16 -12.02 10.59
N ARG A 236 15.43 -12.32 10.85
CA ARG A 236 15.90 -13.02 12.06
C ARG A 236 17.15 -12.33 12.60
N ASP A 237 17.12 -11.94 13.87
CA ASP A 237 18.27 -11.40 14.60
C ASP A 237 18.97 -10.22 13.86
N GLY A 238 18.18 -9.34 13.25
CA GLY A 238 18.68 -8.18 12.50
C GLY A 238 19.33 -8.51 11.16
N LEU A 239 19.12 -9.72 10.65
CA LEU A 239 19.56 -10.20 9.33
C LEU A 239 18.37 -10.77 8.54
N VAL A 240 18.52 -10.81 7.22
CA VAL A 240 17.70 -11.67 6.36
C VAL A 240 18.28 -13.07 6.43
N ASP A 241 17.45 -14.03 6.80
CA ASP A 241 17.77 -15.45 6.88
C ASP A 241 16.69 -16.27 6.18
N GLU A 242 16.91 -17.56 6.00
CA GLU A 242 15.95 -18.46 5.39
C GLU A 242 15.32 -19.34 6.48
N ALA A 243 14.00 -19.36 6.53
CA ALA A 243 13.26 -20.22 7.44
C ALA A 243 12.08 -20.88 6.73
N GLU A 244 11.52 -21.89 7.38
CA GLU A 244 10.29 -22.52 6.92
C GLU A 244 9.10 -21.66 7.32
N VAL A 245 8.36 -21.22 6.32
CA VAL A 245 7.17 -20.38 6.48
C VAL A 245 5.96 -21.11 5.94
N VAL A 246 4.78 -20.69 6.39
CA VAL A 246 3.52 -21.20 5.85
C VAL A 246 2.99 -20.23 4.80
N VAL A 247 2.99 -20.68 3.55
CA VAL A 247 2.44 -19.95 2.42
C VAL A 247 0.97 -20.29 2.25
N THR A 248 0.13 -19.27 2.12
CA THR A 248 -1.31 -19.40 1.88
C THR A 248 -1.69 -18.60 0.64
N ALA A 249 -2.93 -18.76 0.15
CA ALA A 249 -3.38 -18.03 -1.03
C ALA A 249 -3.31 -16.50 -0.82
N ASP A 250 -3.64 -16.02 0.38
CA ASP A 250 -3.64 -14.60 0.74
C ASP A 250 -2.30 -14.10 1.29
N GLN A 251 -1.38 -15.01 1.62
CA GLN A 251 -0.05 -14.71 2.17
C GLN A 251 1.06 -15.39 1.35
N PRO A 252 1.32 -14.93 0.11
CA PRO A 252 2.24 -15.58 -0.82
C PRO A 252 3.72 -15.50 -0.40
N LEU A 253 4.09 -14.53 0.45
CA LEU A 253 5.44 -14.45 1.04
C LEU A 253 5.61 -15.34 2.27
N GLY A 254 4.52 -15.94 2.74
CA GLY A 254 4.46 -16.83 3.87
C GLY A 254 4.47 -16.14 5.23
N VAL A 255 3.93 -16.86 6.22
CA VAL A 255 3.91 -16.48 7.62
C VAL A 255 4.86 -17.38 8.39
N TRP A 256 5.91 -16.79 8.98
CA TRP A 256 6.86 -17.54 9.80
C TRP A 256 6.31 -17.78 11.21
N HIS A 257 5.93 -16.69 11.87
CA HIS A 257 5.45 -16.71 13.24
C HIS A 257 4.05 -16.11 13.37
N LEU A 258 3.25 -16.69 14.26
CA LEU A 258 2.01 -16.10 14.76
C LEU A 258 2.07 -16.03 16.29
N GLN A 259 2.13 -14.82 16.85
CA GLN A 259 2.25 -14.60 18.30
C GLN A 259 3.41 -15.41 18.94
N GLY A 260 4.57 -15.40 18.27
CA GLY A 260 5.76 -16.13 18.73
C GLY A 260 5.73 -17.64 18.47
N VAL A 261 4.71 -18.18 17.80
CA VAL A 261 4.65 -19.60 17.42
C VAL A 261 5.09 -19.78 15.97
N GLU A 262 6.10 -20.62 15.72
CA GLU A 262 6.44 -21.05 14.36
C GLU A 262 5.30 -21.88 13.76
N LEU A 263 4.77 -21.44 12.63
CA LEU A 263 3.60 -22.08 12.02
C LEU A 263 3.95 -23.35 11.22
N ALA A 264 5.16 -23.43 10.66
CA ALA A 264 5.56 -24.56 9.81
C ALA A 264 5.47 -25.92 10.56
N PRO A 265 5.99 -26.07 11.80
CA PRO A 265 5.81 -27.30 12.57
C PRO A 265 4.34 -27.63 12.86
N VAL A 266 3.52 -26.62 13.18
CA VAL A 266 2.08 -26.78 13.46
C VAL A 266 1.36 -27.36 12.24
N VAL A 267 1.56 -26.74 11.07
CA VAL A 267 0.89 -27.15 9.83
C VAL A 267 1.32 -28.54 9.39
N ARG A 268 2.61 -28.89 9.53
CA ARG A 268 3.08 -30.26 9.22
C ARG A 268 2.42 -31.32 10.07
N GLN A 269 2.30 -31.09 11.37
CA GLN A 269 1.67 -32.05 12.28
C GLN A 269 0.18 -32.24 11.97
N ILE A 270 -0.53 -31.17 11.65
CA ILE A 270 -1.94 -31.26 11.24
C ILE A 270 -2.05 -32.02 9.91
N ARG A 271 -1.19 -31.72 8.93
CA ARG A 271 -1.16 -32.43 7.63
C ARG A 271 -0.75 -33.90 7.74
N SER A 272 0.02 -34.27 8.77
CA SER A 272 0.32 -35.68 9.07
C SER A 272 -0.82 -36.41 9.79
N GLY A 273 -1.99 -35.79 9.92
CA GLY A 273 -3.18 -36.40 10.53
C GLY A 273 -3.26 -36.26 12.05
N ARG A 274 -2.38 -35.49 12.71
CA ARG A 274 -2.53 -35.26 14.15
C ARG A 274 -3.74 -34.35 14.43
N PRO A 275 -4.57 -34.64 15.45
CA PRO A 275 -5.67 -33.78 15.84
C PRO A 275 -5.19 -32.37 16.23
N VAL A 276 -5.92 -31.34 15.81
CA VAL A 276 -5.57 -29.92 16.06
C VAL A 276 -5.40 -29.66 17.55
N GLU A 277 -6.29 -30.21 18.39
CA GLU A 277 -6.24 -30.05 19.85
C GLU A 277 -4.93 -30.61 20.43
N ALA A 278 -4.45 -31.73 19.90
CA ALA A 278 -3.20 -32.34 20.33
C ALA A 278 -1.99 -31.50 19.91
N VAL A 279 -1.97 -31.00 18.67
CA VAL A 279 -0.89 -30.13 18.15
C VAL A 279 -0.78 -28.84 18.96
N LEU A 280 -1.92 -28.24 19.33
CA LEU A 280 -1.93 -26.96 20.04
C LEU A 280 -1.77 -27.09 21.57
N SER A 281 -1.88 -28.30 22.13
CA SER A 281 -1.89 -28.55 23.59
C SER A 281 -0.68 -27.99 24.34
N GLY A 282 0.49 -27.93 23.71
CA GLY A 282 1.74 -27.43 24.30
C GLY A 282 1.92 -25.91 24.23
N LEU A 283 1.03 -25.18 23.54
CA LEU A 283 1.10 -23.73 23.41
C LEU A 283 0.42 -23.01 24.59
N ALA A 284 0.83 -21.79 24.89
CA ALA A 284 0.13 -20.95 25.87
C ALA A 284 -1.30 -20.63 25.41
N GLY A 285 -2.22 -20.36 26.35
CA GLY A 285 -3.65 -20.20 26.03
C GLY A 285 -3.96 -19.13 24.98
N GLU A 286 -3.23 -18.01 24.96
CA GLU A 286 -3.38 -16.97 23.94
C GLU A 286 -2.86 -17.38 22.56
N GLN A 287 -1.71 -18.07 22.54
CA GLN A 287 -1.14 -18.64 21.32
C GLN A 287 -2.08 -19.70 20.72
N GLN A 288 -2.67 -20.56 21.56
CA GLN A 288 -3.68 -21.52 21.13
C GLN A 288 -4.85 -20.83 20.44
N ARG A 289 -5.44 -19.80 21.07
CA ARG A 289 -6.56 -19.05 20.47
C ARG A 289 -6.18 -18.42 19.14
N SER A 290 -5.00 -17.80 19.07
CA SER A 290 -4.50 -17.13 17.86
C SER A 290 -4.29 -18.13 16.71
N VAL A 291 -3.60 -19.23 16.97
CA VAL A 291 -3.35 -20.28 15.96
C VAL A 291 -4.65 -20.96 15.54
N ARG A 292 -5.58 -21.25 16.48
CA ARG A 292 -6.92 -21.78 16.12
C ARG A 292 -7.67 -20.83 15.20
N ARG A 293 -7.72 -19.55 15.55
CA ARG A 293 -8.38 -18.54 14.71
C ARG A 293 -7.78 -18.53 13.31
N TRP A 294 -6.45 -18.46 13.23
CA TRP A 294 -5.74 -18.44 11.95
C TRP A 294 -6.00 -19.70 11.11
N LEU A 295 -6.00 -20.90 11.70
CA LEU A 295 -6.32 -22.15 11.00
C LEU A 295 -7.73 -22.14 10.40
N ARG A 296 -8.72 -21.63 11.13
CA ARG A 296 -10.09 -21.47 10.61
C ARG A 296 -10.15 -20.45 9.48
N GLU A 297 -9.42 -19.34 9.60
CA GLU A 297 -9.28 -18.33 8.54
C GLU A 297 -8.60 -18.90 7.29
N GLN A 298 -7.81 -19.98 7.41
CA GLN A 298 -7.26 -20.73 6.26
C GLN A 298 -8.19 -21.83 5.74
N GLY A 299 -9.43 -21.93 6.23
CA GLY A 299 -10.42 -22.90 5.74
C GLY A 299 -10.26 -24.31 6.29
N LEU A 300 -9.46 -24.52 7.34
CA LEU A 300 -9.42 -25.82 8.02
C LEU A 300 -10.74 -26.03 8.78
N ALA A 301 -11.53 -27.00 8.36
CA ALA A 301 -12.69 -27.48 9.09
C ALA A 301 -12.28 -28.62 10.04
N TRP A 302 -12.53 -28.46 11.33
CA TRP A 302 -12.42 -29.56 12.30
C TRP A 302 -13.50 -29.44 13.38
N PHE A 303 -13.94 -30.58 13.90
CA PHE A 303 -14.95 -30.60 14.96
C PHE A 303 -14.30 -30.31 16.30
N GLU A 304 -14.63 -29.17 16.91
CA GLU A 304 -14.31 -28.94 18.31
C GLU A 304 -15.09 -29.95 19.15
N THR A 305 -14.41 -30.92 19.75
CA THR A 305 -15.03 -31.76 20.76
C THR A 305 -15.37 -30.85 21.94
N ARG A 306 -16.63 -30.40 22.03
CA ARG A 306 -17.15 -29.69 23.21
C ARG A 306 -16.85 -30.56 24.42
N ARG A 307 -15.90 -30.13 25.27
CA ARG A 307 -15.69 -30.74 26.58
C ARG A 307 -17.02 -30.59 27.34
N ARG A 308 -17.64 -31.74 27.63
CA ARG A 308 -18.71 -31.84 28.64
C ARG A 308 -18.11 -31.61 30.01
#